data_AF-A0A7J3PNB2-F1
#
_entry.id   AF-A0A7J3PNB2-F1
#
_cell.length_a   1.000
_cell.length_b   1.000
_cell.length_c   1.000
_cell.angle_alpha   90.00
_cell.angle_beta   90.00
_cell.angle_gamma   90.00
#
_symmetry.space_group_name_H-M   'P 1'
#
loop_
_entity.id
_entity.type
_entity.pdbx_description
1 polymer ?
#
loop_
_entity_poly.entity_id
_entity_poly.type
_entity_poly.pdbx_seq_one_letter_code
_entity_poly.pdbx_strand_id
1 'polypeptide(L)'
;MGLTLRERIELMRQGIIHRSIIPALELRGFLPGTWRRPVSLEDLELRDDTWAPNYSRFTTWETYVREQPLHIYFNTFYGDVYERAYRHCFIEYIIPWVNYELDSSLVGVFTRLNLRDGGYVWKSKYMVSISDPDEALSEIEKHYDELLLLLMRAGIVEGGAKSKSKKA
;
A
#
# COMPACT_ATOMS: atom_id res chain seq x y z
N MET A 1 -11.86 23.03 19.57
CA MET A 1 -12.25 22.52 18.23
C MET A 1 -12.40 21.01 18.33
N GLY A 2 -13.55 20.47 17.90
CA GLY A 2 -13.78 19.02 17.87
C GLY A 2 -13.29 18.36 16.59
N LEU A 3 -13.02 17.05 16.63
CA LEU A 3 -12.65 16.26 15.45
C LEU A 3 -13.81 16.18 14.45
N THR A 4 -13.49 16.35 13.17
CA THR A 4 -14.42 16.10 12.05
C THR A 4 -14.79 14.62 11.95
N LEU A 5 -15.88 14.27 11.27
CA LEU A 5 -16.26 12.88 11.06
C LEU A 5 -15.16 12.09 10.32
N ARG A 6 -14.53 12.71 9.31
CA ARG A 6 -13.40 12.12 8.56
C ARG A 6 -12.24 11.75 9.49
N GLU A 7 -11.82 12.67 10.34
CA GLU A 7 -10.74 12.44 11.31
C GLU A 7 -11.10 11.35 12.33
N ARG A 8 -12.36 11.31 12.79
CA ARG A 8 -12.81 10.25 13.71
C ARG A 8 -12.76 8.88 13.04
N ILE A 9 -13.20 8.77 11.80
CA ILE A 9 -13.14 7.53 11.02
C ILE A 9 -11.69 7.08 10.82
N GLU A 10 -10.81 8.01 10.43
CA GLU A 10 -9.38 7.71 10.26
C GLU A 10 -8.75 7.24 11.57
N LEU A 11 -9.00 7.91 12.70
CA LEU A 11 -8.51 7.48 14.01
C LEU A 11 -8.98 6.08 14.40
N MET A 12 -10.23 5.72 14.09
CA MET A 12 -10.74 4.37 14.35
C MET A 12 -9.99 3.33 13.51
N ARG A 13 -9.78 3.60 12.21
CA ARG A 13 -8.99 2.72 11.33
C ARG A 13 -7.56 2.58 11.83
N GLN A 14 -6.89 3.70 12.13
CA GLN A 14 -5.54 3.72 12.68
C GLN A 14 -5.45 2.92 13.99
N GLY A 15 -6.45 3.05 14.87
CA GLY A 15 -6.54 2.27 16.10
C GLY A 15 -6.57 0.76 15.85
N ILE A 16 -7.43 0.29 14.94
CA ILE A 16 -7.52 -1.13 14.57
C ILE A 16 -6.21 -1.61 13.94
N ILE A 17 -5.68 -0.85 12.98
CA ILE A 17 -4.48 -1.23 12.23
C ILE A 17 -3.26 -1.32 13.15
N HIS A 18 -2.99 -0.30 13.96
CA HIS A 18 -1.82 -0.26 14.83
C HIS A 18 -1.94 -1.16 16.08
N ARG A 19 -3.14 -1.52 16.53
CA ARG A 19 -3.32 -2.37 17.72
C ARG A 19 -3.57 -3.83 17.40
N SER A 20 -4.07 -4.15 16.20
CA SER A 20 -4.47 -5.52 15.86
C SER A 20 -3.80 -6.05 14.61
N ILE A 21 -3.76 -5.27 13.52
CA ILE A 21 -3.25 -5.76 12.23
C ILE A 21 -1.72 -5.75 12.16
N ILE A 22 -1.09 -4.60 12.41
CA ILE A 22 0.37 -4.44 12.33
C ILE A 22 1.10 -5.40 13.27
N PRO A 23 0.77 -5.50 14.58
CA PRO A 23 1.46 -6.43 15.47
C PRO A 23 1.36 -7.89 14.99
N ALA A 24 0.22 -8.28 14.42
CA ALA A 24 0.04 -9.62 13.90
C ALA A 24 0.79 -9.85 12.57
N LEU A 25 0.89 -8.84 11.70
CA LEU A 25 1.75 -8.89 10.52
C LEU A 25 3.24 -8.99 10.88
N GLU A 26 3.68 -8.29 11.93
CA GLU A 26 5.05 -8.38 12.45
C GLU A 26 5.38 -9.81 12.91
N LEU A 27 4.44 -10.49 13.56
CA LEU A 27 4.58 -11.92 13.90
C LEU A 27 4.66 -12.83 12.66
N ARG A 28 4.14 -12.40 11.51
CA ARG A 28 4.23 -13.09 10.21
C ARG A 28 5.42 -12.64 9.36
N GLY A 29 6.34 -11.88 9.94
CA GLY A 29 7.61 -11.47 9.32
C GLY A 29 7.56 -10.17 8.51
N PHE A 30 6.44 -9.43 8.53
CA PHE A 30 6.39 -8.10 7.94
C PHE A 30 7.00 -7.08 8.91
N LEU A 31 8.14 -6.52 8.56
CA LEU A 31 8.84 -5.56 9.41
C LEU A 31 8.70 -4.14 8.88
N PRO A 32 8.82 -3.10 9.73
CA PRO A 32 8.88 -1.72 9.26
C PRO A 32 9.93 -1.54 8.15
N GLY A 33 9.49 -1.03 7.00
CA GLY A 33 10.35 -0.76 5.85
C GLY A 33 11.22 0.47 6.08
N THR A 34 12.39 0.49 5.42
CA THR A 34 13.29 1.67 5.41
C THR A 34 12.76 2.80 4.54
N TRP A 35 11.82 2.50 3.64
CA TRP A 35 11.18 3.43 2.75
C TRP A 35 9.82 3.86 3.30
N ARG A 36 9.54 5.17 3.31
CA ARG A 36 8.23 5.72 3.67
C ARG A 36 7.48 6.11 2.40
N ARG A 37 6.16 5.91 2.39
CA ARG A 37 5.35 6.32 1.24
C ARG A 37 5.41 7.85 1.11
N PRO A 38 5.84 8.40 -0.03
CA PRO A 38 5.81 9.84 -0.28
C PRO A 38 4.37 10.30 -0.58
N VAL A 39 4.14 11.60 -0.43
CA VAL A 39 2.88 12.22 -0.86
C VAL A 39 2.80 12.15 -2.39
N SER A 40 1.70 11.56 -2.85
CA SER A 40 1.35 11.44 -4.27
C SER A 40 0.32 12.49 -4.67
N LEU A 41 0.16 12.67 -5.97
CA LEU A 41 -0.92 13.52 -6.51
C LEU A 41 -2.31 12.96 -6.17
N GLU A 42 -2.45 11.65 -5.95
CA GLU A 42 -3.71 11.04 -5.50
C GLU A 42 -4.09 11.44 -4.07
N ASP A 43 -3.11 11.89 -3.28
CA ASP A 43 -3.33 12.31 -1.89
C ASP A 43 -3.71 13.80 -1.80
N LEU A 44 -3.87 14.46 -2.94
CA LEU A 44 -4.26 15.85 -3.07
C LEU A 44 -5.57 15.94 -3.87
N GLU A 45 -6.37 16.95 -3.57
CA GLU A 45 -7.55 17.33 -4.33
C GLU A 45 -7.39 18.77 -4.83
N LEU A 46 -7.82 19.03 -6.06
CA LEU A 46 -7.88 20.38 -6.58
C LEU A 46 -9.15 21.06 -6.03
N ARG A 47 -8.97 22.09 -5.20
CA ARG A 47 -10.06 22.93 -4.67
C ARG A 47 -9.72 24.39 -4.87
N ASP A 48 -10.61 25.13 -5.52
CA ASP A 48 -10.52 26.59 -5.68
C ASP A 48 -9.10 27.04 -6.09
N ASP A 49 -8.58 26.44 -7.16
CA ASP A 49 -7.23 26.68 -7.73
C ASP A 49 -6.04 26.36 -6.80
N THR A 50 -6.26 25.63 -5.70
CA THR A 50 -5.21 25.16 -4.79
C THR A 50 -5.25 23.64 -4.62
N TRP A 51 -4.07 23.03 -4.48
CA TRP A 51 -3.95 21.62 -4.12
C TRP A 51 -4.12 21.48 -2.61
N ALA A 52 -5.26 20.94 -2.18
CA ALA A 52 -5.56 20.68 -0.78
C ALA A 52 -5.23 19.22 -0.42
N PRO A 53 -4.61 18.95 0.75
CA PRO A 53 -4.41 17.60 1.24
C PRO A 53 -5.72 16.84 1.46
N ASN A 54 -5.79 15.61 0.96
CA ASN A 54 -6.83 14.63 1.29
C ASN A 54 -6.52 13.82 2.56
N TYR A 55 -5.33 13.93 3.10
CA TYR A 55 -4.95 13.25 4.34
C TYR A 55 -5.17 14.15 5.56
N SER A 56 -5.28 13.55 6.74
CA SER A 56 -5.36 14.30 7.99
C SER A 56 -4.03 14.32 8.73
N ARG A 57 -3.99 15.02 9.87
CA ARG A 57 -2.83 15.00 10.79
C ARG A 57 -2.56 13.63 11.43
N PHE A 58 -3.47 12.67 11.29
CA PHE A 58 -3.35 11.32 11.82
C PHE A 58 -2.81 10.32 10.79
N THR A 59 -2.60 10.77 9.55
CA THR A 59 -2.12 9.90 8.48
C THR A 59 -0.68 9.52 8.73
N THR A 60 -0.42 8.22 8.70
CA THR A 60 0.91 7.63 8.79
C THR A 60 1.44 7.36 7.39
N TRP A 61 2.77 7.39 7.23
CA TRP A 61 3.47 7.16 5.96
C TRP A 61 4.42 5.95 6.06
N GLU A 62 4.33 5.21 7.15
CA GLU A 62 5.11 4.02 7.42
C GLU A 62 4.70 2.89 6.49
N THR A 63 5.68 2.13 6.03
CA THR A 63 5.44 0.95 5.21
C THR A 63 6.00 -0.28 5.90
N TYR A 64 5.54 -1.45 5.47
CA TYR A 64 5.95 -2.74 6.01
C TYR A 64 6.40 -3.66 4.87
N VAL A 65 7.41 -4.48 5.11
CA VAL A 65 7.97 -5.37 4.09
C VAL A 65 8.29 -6.73 4.69
N ARG A 66 7.93 -7.80 3.97
CA ARG A 66 8.35 -9.17 4.28
C ARG A 66 9.45 -9.61 3.34
N GLU A 67 9.22 -9.43 2.03
CA GLU A 67 10.16 -9.74 0.96
C GLU A 67 10.29 -8.57 -0.01
N GLN A 68 11.53 -8.20 -0.33
CA GLN A 68 11.82 -7.15 -1.30
C GLN A 68 11.40 -7.59 -2.72
N PRO A 69 10.92 -6.66 -3.57
CA PRO A 69 10.88 -5.21 -3.38
C PRO A 69 9.51 -4.68 -2.91
N LEU A 70 8.61 -5.53 -2.44
CA LEU A 70 7.20 -5.16 -2.28
C LEU A 70 6.93 -4.58 -0.88
N HIS A 71 6.56 -3.30 -0.81
CA HIS A 71 6.18 -2.61 0.42
C HIS A 71 4.67 -2.54 0.59
N ILE A 72 4.16 -2.78 1.79
CA ILE A 72 2.75 -2.59 2.16
C ILE A 72 2.58 -1.22 2.80
N TYR A 73 1.57 -0.49 2.36
CA TYR A 73 1.12 0.76 2.95
C TYR A 73 -0.38 0.71 3.28
N PHE A 74 -0.74 1.11 4.50
CA PHE A 74 -2.12 1.23 4.96
C PHE A 74 -2.67 2.62 4.64
N ASN A 75 -3.44 2.74 3.56
CA ASN A 75 -4.10 3.97 3.17
C ASN A 75 -5.42 4.15 3.94
N THR A 76 -5.33 4.84 5.08
CA THR A 76 -6.43 5.04 6.03
C THR A 76 -7.29 6.28 5.76
N PHE A 77 -6.84 7.18 4.88
CA PHE A 77 -7.45 8.50 4.64
C PHE A 77 -8.33 8.54 3.38
N TYR A 78 -9.11 7.49 3.13
CA TYR A 78 -10.07 7.49 2.03
C TYR A 78 -11.32 8.36 2.32
N GLY A 79 -11.78 9.09 1.30
CA GLY A 79 -12.79 10.16 1.37
C GLY A 79 -14.27 9.75 1.38
N ASP A 80 -14.58 8.45 1.32
CA ASP A 80 -15.98 8.02 1.45
C ASP A 80 -16.43 8.02 2.92
N VAL A 81 -17.47 8.82 3.18
CA VAL A 81 -18.06 9.06 4.50
C VAL A 81 -19.31 8.21 4.74
N TYR A 82 -19.43 7.08 4.05
CA TYR A 82 -20.58 6.18 4.19
C TYR A 82 -20.54 5.41 5.51
N GLU A 83 -21.73 5.04 5.99
CA GLU A 83 -21.91 4.14 7.12
C GLU A 83 -21.10 2.85 6.85
N ARG A 84 -20.14 2.54 7.73
CA ARG A 84 -19.15 1.42 7.62
C ARG A 84 -17.83 1.71 6.92
N ALA A 85 -17.55 2.93 6.49
CA ALA A 85 -16.23 3.26 5.94
C ALA A 85 -15.07 2.86 6.89
N TYR A 86 -15.26 2.99 8.21
CA TYR A 86 -14.28 2.60 9.23
C TYR A 86 -13.92 1.10 9.25
N ARG A 87 -14.69 0.24 8.58
CA ARG A 87 -14.49 -1.22 8.52
C ARG A 87 -13.55 -1.65 7.41
N HIS A 88 -13.20 -0.77 6.50
CA HIS A 88 -12.34 -1.08 5.37
C HIS A 88 -11.13 -0.15 5.34
N CYS A 89 -10.02 -0.67 4.85
CA CYS A 89 -8.80 0.06 4.57
C CYS A 89 -8.31 -0.31 3.17
N PHE A 90 -7.77 0.67 2.44
CA PHE A 90 -7.05 0.35 1.22
C PHE A 90 -5.62 -0.02 1.58
N ILE A 91 -5.17 -1.14 1.08
CA ILE A 91 -3.80 -1.61 1.22
C ILE A 91 -3.11 -1.40 -0.12
N GLU A 92 -2.05 -0.61 -0.11
CA GLU A 92 -1.22 -0.37 -1.29
C GLU A 92 0.04 -1.23 -1.20
N TYR A 93 0.33 -1.95 -2.28
CA TYR A 93 1.49 -2.81 -2.46
C TYR A 93 2.43 -2.14 -3.46
N ILE A 94 3.55 -1.60 -2.98
CA ILE A 94 4.34 -0.60 -3.68
C ILE A 94 5.73 -1.16 -3.98
N ILE A 95 6.19 -0.96 -5.22
CA ILE A 95 7.59 -1.13 -5.60
C ILE A 95 8.25 0.25 -5.43
N PRO A 96 9.15 0.45 -4.45
CA PRO A 96 9.63 1.77 -4.04
C PRO A 96 10.67 2.38 -5.00
N TRP A 97 10.85 1.79 -6.18
CA TRP A 97 11.82 2.25 -7.17
C TRP A 97 11.23 3.37 -8.03
N VAL A 98 11.77 4.56 -7.84
CA VAL A 98 11.32 5.77 -8.54
C VAL A 98 11.68 5.68 -10.02
N ASN A 99 10.72 6.01 -10.89
CA ASN A 99 10.83 6.03 -12.35
C ASN A 99 11.27 4.69 -12.97
N TYR A 100 11.07 3.59 -12.27
CA TYR A 100 11.37 2.27 -12.79
C TYR A 100 10.49 1.95 -14.00
N GLU A 101 11.08 1.42 -15.07
CA GLU A 101 10.35 0.90 -16.22
C GLU A 101 9.89 -0.53 -15.91
N LEU A 102 8.61 -0.65 -15.52
CA LEU A 102 8.01 -1.94 -15.22
C LEU A 102 7.80 -2.75 -16.50
N ASP A 103 7.99 -4.06 -16.40
CA ASP A 103 7.64 -4.98 -17.48
C ASP A 103 6.19 -4.78 -17.92
N SER A 104 5.98 -4.70 -19.24
CA SER A 104 4.66 -4.47 -19.84
C SER A 104 3.59 -5.49 -19.42
N SER A 105 3.99 -6.72 -19.07
CA SER A 105 3.09 -7.78 -18.61
C SER A 105 2.49 -7.50 -17.22
N LEU A 106 3.08 -6.59 -16.45
CA LEU A 106 2.63 -6.20 -15.12
C LEU A 106 1.86 -4.87 -15.11
N VAL A 107 1.84 -4.16 -16.24
CA VAL A 107 1.06 -2.94 -16.39
C VAL A 107 -0.43 -3.29 -16.34
N GLY A 108 -1.18 -2.60 -15.48
CA GLY A 108 -2.59 -2.88 -15.21
C GLY A 108 -2.82 -3.75 -13.98
N VAL A 109 -1.83 -4.59 -13.60
CA VAL A 109 -1.75 -5.16 -12.24
C VAL A 109 -1.17 -4.11 -11.30
N PHE A 110 -0.06 -3.51 -11.71
CA PHE A 110 0.48 -2.32 -11.08
C PHE A 110 0.10 -1.08 -11.90
N THR A 111 -0.20 -0.01 -11.17
CA THR A 111 -0.53 1.30 -11.68
C THR A 111 0.48 2.32 -11.15
N ARG A 112 0.64 3.44 -11.86
CA ARG A 112 1.57 4.48 -11.45
C ARG A 112 0.99 5.29 -10.31
N LEU A 113 1.74 5.38 -9.21
CA LEU A 113 1.55 6.38 -8.17
C LEU A 113 2.44 7.58 -8.48
N ASN A 114 1.85 8.63 -9.05
CA ASN A 114 2.58 9.85 -9.41
C ASN A 114 2.91 10.67 -8.16
N LEU A 115 4.18 10.97 -7.97
CA LEU A 115 4.66 11.67 -6.78
C LEU A 115 4.45 13.18 -6.90
N ARG A 116 4.17 13.84 -5.77
CA ARG A 116 3.98 15.30 -5.73
C ARG A 116 5.22 16.05 -6.22
N ASP A 117 6.41 15.58 -5.82
CA ASP A 117 7.69 16.24 -6.13
C ASP A 117 8.27 15.79 -7.49
N GLY A 118 7.49 15.06 -8.28
CA GLY A 118 7.87 14.56 -9.60
C GLY A 118 8.29 13.09 -9.61
N GLY A 119 8.12 12.46 -10.78
CA GLY A 119 8.35 11.03 -10.96
C GLY A 119 7.17 10.16 -10.49
N TYR A 120 7.37 8.85 -10.52
CA TYR A 120 6.36 7.88 -10.11
C TYR A 120 6.98 6.63 -9.48
N VAL A 121 6.18 5.92 -8.71
CA VAL A 121 6.44 4.53 -8.29
C VAL A 121 5.30 3.63 -8.75
N TRP A 122 5.46 2.32 -8.67
CA TRP A 122 4.43 1.36 -9.04
C TRP A 122 3.70 0.85 -7.83
N LYS A 123 2.36 0.82 -7.87
CA LYS A 123 1.53 0.24 -6.81
C LYS A 123 0.42 -0.65 -7.35
N SER A 124 0.04 -1.64 -6.57
CA SER A 124 -1.28 -2.26 -6.65
C SER A 124 -2.09 -1.89 -5.40
N LYS A 125 -3.42 -1.82 -5.50
CA LYS A 125 -4.30 -1.32 -4.44
C LYS A 125 -5.49 -2.24 -4.27
N TYR A 126 -5.69 -2.74 -3.05
CA TYR A 126 -6.81 -3.62 -2.70
C TYR A 126 -7.57 -3.04 -1.51
N MET A 127 -8.90 -3.18 -1.51
CA MET A 127 -9.73 -2.84 -0.35
C MET A 127 -9.86 -4.06 0.54
N VAL A 128 -9.40 -3.96 1.77
CA VAL A 128 -9.44 -5.06 2.76
C VAL A 128 -10.40 -4.69 3.88
N SER A 129 -11.23 -5.63 4.31
CA SER A 129 -12.01 -5.49 5.54
C SER A 129 -11.06 -5.59 6.73
N ILE A 130 -11.05 -4.58 7.61
CA ILE A 130 -10.31 -4.58 8.87
C ILE A 130 -11.21 -4.88 10.07
N SER A 131 -12.43 -5.39 9.83
CA SER A 131 -13.38 -5.70 10.91
C SER A 131 -12.96 -6.94 11.71
N ASP A 132 -12.34 -7.90 11.03
CA ASP A 132 -11.78 -9.11 11.61
C ASP A 132 -10.28 -9.15 11.30
N PRO A 133 -9.40 -9.13 12.32
CA PRO A 133 -7.97 -9.17 12.10
C PRO A 133 -7.46 -10.40 11.37
N ASP A 134 -8.00 -11.59 11.63
CA ASP A 134 -7.50 -12.83 11.03
C ASP A 134 -7.86 -12.93 9.55
N GLU A 135 -9.08 -12.52 9.20
CA GLU A 135 -9.51 -12.41 7.80
C GLU A 135 -8.68 -11.35 7.05
N ALA A 136 -8.47 -10.19 7.67
CA ALA A 136 -7.67 -9.11 7.08
C ALA A 136 -6.23 -9.56 6.80
N LEU A 137 -5.60 -10.26 7.75
CA LEU A 137 -4.23 -10.78 7.60
C LEU A 137 -4.14 -11.78 6.45
N SER A 138 -5.09 -12.73 6.39
CA SER A 138 -5.15 -13.73 5.33
C SER A 138 -5.28 -13.08 3.94
N GLU A 139 -6.15 -12.08 3.82
CA GLU A 139 -6.34 -11.34 2.56
C GLU A 139 -5.09 -10.52 2.19
N ILE A 140 -4.47 -9.85 3.16
CA ILE A 140 -3.26 -9.07 2.94
C ILE A 140 -2.12 -9.95 2.42
N GLU A 141 -1.88 -11.10 3.07
CA GLU A 141 -0.83 -12.03 2.68
C GLU A 141 -1.09 -12.68 1.34
N LYS A 142 -2.33 -13.10 1.08
CA LYS A 142 -2.71 -13.66 -0.21
C LYS A 142 -2.36 -12.70 -1.35
N HIS A 143 -2.80 -11.45 -1.27
CA HIS A 143 -2.49 -10.46 -2.30
C HIS A 143 -0.99 -10.17 -2.38
N TYR A 144 -0.28 -10.14 -1.23
CA TYR A 144 1.17 -9.96 -1.21
C TYR A 144 1.89 -11.06 -2.00
N ASP A 145 1.56 -12.33 -1.72
CA ASP A 145 2.19 -13.48 -2.34
C ASP A 145 1.83 -13.61 -3.82
N GLU A 146 0.59 -13.32 -4.20
CA GLU A 146 0.17 -13.26 -5.60
C GLU A 146 0.97 -12.22 -6.39
N LEU A 147 1.13 -11.01 -5.84
CA LEU A 147 1.90 -9.96 -6.48
C LEU A 147 3.39 -10.29 -6.55
N LEU A 148 3.96 -10.85 -5.48
CA LEU A 148 5.35 -11.26 -5.44
C LEU A 148 5.64 -12.34 -6.49
N LEU A 149 4.76 -13.33 -6.63
CA LEU A 149 4.86 -14.36 -7.67
C LEU A 149 4.81 -13.77 -9.09
N LEU A 150 4.02 -12.72 -9.33
CA LEU A 150 4.00 -12.03 -10.62
C LEU A 150 5.34 -11.31 -10.88
N LEU A 151 5.90 -10.64 -9.86
CA LEU A 151 7.21 -9.99 -9.97
C LEU A 151 8.34 -11.02 -10.20
N MET A 152 8.29 -12.17 -9.53
CA MET A 152 9.20 -13.29 -9.74
C MET A 152 9.13 -13.81 -11.19
N ARG A 153 7.92 -14.03 -11.72
CA ARG A 153 7.71 -14.48 -13.12
C ARG A 153 8.23 -13.47 -14.15
N ALA A 154 8.14 -12.17 -13.83
CA ALA A 154 8.70 -11.09 -14.65
C ALA A 154 10.23 -10.92 -14.47
N GLY A 155 10.87 -11.71 -13.60
CA GLY A 155 12.31 -11.63 -13.34
C GLY A 155 12.74 -10.41 -12.52
N ILE A 156 11.80 -9.75 -11.83
CA ILE A 156 12.03 -8.56 -11.01
C ILE A 156 12.53 -8.92 -9.61
N VAL A 157 12.12 -10.08 -9.09
CA VAL A 157 12.61 -10.66 -7.83
C VAL A 157 13.42 -11.91 -8.14
N GLU A 158 14.56 -12.09 -7.48
CA GLU A 158 15.30 -13.34 -7.58
C GLU A 158 14.64 -14.43 -6.73
N GLY A 159 13.77 -15.19 -7.38
CA GLY A 159 13.21 -16.44 -6.86
C GLY A 159 12.20 -16.98 -7.86
N GLY A 160 12.41 -18.18 -8.38
CA GLY A 160 11.52 -18.77 -9.41
C GLY A 160 12.24 -19.12 -10.71
N ALA A 161 12.91 -20.27 -10.71
CA ALA A 161 13.42 -21.01 -11.86
C ALA A 161 14.20 -20.21 -12.95
N LYS A 162 15.46 -19.87 -12.64
CA LYS A 162 16.49 -19.78 -13.69
C LYS A 162 16.80 -21.21 -14.22
N SER A 163 15.89 -21.79 -15.00
CA SER A 163 16.26 -22.85 -15.96
C SER A 163 16.32 -22.22 -17.35
N LYS A 164 17.54 -21.79 -17.71
CA LYS A 164 18.07 -21.90 -19.07
C LYS A 164 19.56 -21.70 -18.97
N SER A 165 20.25 -22.84 -18.98
CA SER A 165 21.65 -22.95 -19.32
C SER A 165 21.92 -22.16 -20.60
N LYS A 166 22.65 -21.06 -20.48
CA LYS A 166 23.49 -20.61 -21.60
C LYS A 166 24.83 -21.29 -21.44
N LYS A 167 24.97 -22.43 -22.13
CA LYS A 167 26.29 -22.91 -22.57
C LYS A 167 26.85 -21.85 -23.52
N ALA A 168 28.02 -21.33 -23.20
CA ALA A 168 29.03 -20.92 -24.16
C ALA A 168 30.28 -21.73 -23.83
#